data_AF-A0A210PW16-F1
#
_entry.id   AF-A0A210PW16-F1
#
_cell.length_a   1.000
_cell.length_b   1.000
_cell.length_c   1.000
_cell.angle_alpha   90.00
_cell.angle_beta   90.00
_cell.angle_gamma   90.00
#
_symmetry.space_group_name_H-M   'P 1'
#
loop_
_entity.id
_entity.type
_entity.pdbx_description
1 polymer ?
#
loop_
_entity_poly.entity_id
_entity_poly.type
_entity_poly.pdbx_seq_one_letter_code
_entity_poly.pdbx_strand_id
1 'polypeptide(L)'
;MAIDTHGRQINNQSLLTDHMSIDTHGRQINNQFLLTDHISIDMHDHMSIDTHGRQINTQFLLTDHMSIDTHGRQIKNQFLLTDHMAIDTHGRQIKNQFLLTDHIDTMVDRSTTSSSYQST
;
A
#
# COMPACT_ATOMS: atom_id res chain seq x y z
N MET A 1 -14.94 -2.00 -7.42
CA MET A 1 -15.58 -2.37 -6.13
C MET A 1 -14.95 -1.56 -5.00
N ALA A 2 -15.67 -1.28 -3.92
CA ALA A 2 -15.13 -0.57 -2.75
C ALA A 2 -15.26 -1.44 -1.49
N ILE A 3 -14.19 -1.53 -0.70
CA ILE A 3 -14.17 -2.18 0.62
C ILE A 3 -13.89 -1.12 1.67
N ASP A 4 -14.77 -1.01 2.66
CA ASP A 4 -14.60 -0.09 3.80
C ASP A 4 -14.58 -0.89 5.11
N THR A 5 -13.48 -0.82 5.85
CA THR A 5 -13.28 -1.58 7.09
C THR A 5 -12.95 -0.68 8.27
N HIS A 6 -13.77 -0.72 9.32
CA HIS A 6 -13.56 0.01 10.57
C HIS A 6 -13.38 -0.93 11.75
N GLY A 7 -12.43 -0.65 12.65
CA GLY A 7 -12.23 -1.50 13.82
C GLY A 7 -11.09 -1.10 14.74
N ARG A 8 -11.10 -1.61 15.97
CA ARG A 8 -9.98 -1.38 16.90
C ARG A 8 -8.74 -2.19 16.48
N GLN A 9 -8.95 -3.42 16.03
CA GLN A 9 -7.93 -4.32 15.50
C GLN A 9 -8.44 -4.88 14.19
N ILE A 10 -7.69 -4.68 13.12
CA ILE A 10 -8.04 -5.11 11.77
C ILE A 10 -6.93 -6.01 11.26
N ASN A 11 -7.32 -7.17 10.71
CA ASN A 11 -6.42 -8.07 10.01
C ASN A 11 -7.05 -8.38 8.65
N ASN A 12 -6.70 -7.60 7.61
CA ASN A 12 -7.25 -7.81 6.28
C ASN A 12 -6.28 -8.63 5.44
N GLN A 13 -6.82 -9.63 4.75
CA GLN A 13 -6.16 -10.33 3.66
C GLN A 13 -7.07 -10.18 2.45
N SER A 14 -6.62 -9.42 1.46
CA SER A 14 -7.44 -9.18 0.26
C SER A 14 -6.64 -9.52 -0.98
N LEU A 15 -7.27 -10.30 -1.85
CA LEU A 15 -6.89 -10.41 -3.25
C LEU A 15 -7.65 -9.33 -4.00
N LEU A 16 -6.92 -8.45 -4.69
CA LEU A 16 -7.53 -7.40 -5.48
C LEU A 16 -7.21 -7.59 -6.96
N THR A 17 -8.27 -7.56 -7.74
CA THR A 17 -8.27 -7.60 -9.20
C THR A 17 -9.07 -6.41 -9.71
N ASP A 18 -8.69 -5.88 -10.86
CA ASP A 18 -9.40 -4.80 -11.55
C ASP A 18 -9.52 -3.50 -10.71
N HIS A 19 -10.48 -2.64 -11.06
CA HIS A 19 -10.77 -1.38 -10.38
C HIS A 19 -11.31 -1.58 -8.95
N MET A 20 -10.41 -1.60 -7.97
CA MET A 20 -10.77 -1.64 -6.55
C MET A 20 -10.22 -0.49 -5.73
N SER A 21 -11.05 -0.04 -4.78
CA SER A 21 -10.69 0.91 -3.75
C SER A 21 -10.88 0.28 -2.38
N ILE A 22 -9.87 0.39 -1.52
CA ILE A 22 -9.95 -0.03 -0.13
C ILE A 22 -9.75 1.16 0.77
N ASP A 23 -10.65 1.29 1.73
CA ASP A 23 -10.49 2.17 2.88
C ASP A 23 -10.46 1.34 4.17
N THR A 24 -9.45 1.57 5.00
CA THR A 24 -9.24 0.84 6.26
C THR A 24 -8.91 1.80 7.40
N HIS A 25 -9.79 1.86 8.40
CA HIS A 25 -9.65 2.72 9.58
C HIS A 25 -9.58 1.91 10.87
N GLY A 26 -8.46 2.01 11.59
CA GLY A 26 -8.35 1.28 12.84
C GLY A 26 -7.15 1.62 13.71
N ARG A 27 -7.19 1.19 14.97
CA ARG A 27 -6.08 1.51 15.90
C ARG A 27 -4.84 0.67 15.61
N GLN A 28 -5.04 -0.62 15.37
CA GLN A 28 -3.99 -1.56 14.96
C GLN A 28 -4.45 -2.26 13.69
N ILE A 29 -3.66 -2.13 12.63
CA ILE A 29 -3.98 -2.66 11.31
C ILE A 29 -2.82 -3.56 10.87
N ASN A 30 -3.17 -4.77 10.45
CA ASN A 30 -2.26 -5.68 9.79
C ASN A 30 -2.88 -6.13 8.47
N ASN A 31 -2.40 -5.55 7.37
CA ASN A 31 -2.96 -5.79 6.05
C ASN A 31 -1.99 -6.61 5.21
N GLN A 32 -2.55 -7.55 4.44
CA GLN A 32 -1.85 -8.22 3.37
C GLN A 32 -2.69 -8.07 2.10
N PHE A 33 -2.09 -7.43 1.12
CA PHE A 33 -2.72 -7.12 -0.15
C PHE A 33 -1.93 -7.83 -1.24
N LEU A 34 -2.62 -8.75 -1.91
CA LEU A 34 -2.15 -9.36 -3.15
C LEU A 34 -2.94 -8.70 -4.27
N LEU A 35 -2.25 -8.08 -5.22
CA LEU A 35 -2.88 -7.40 -6.33
C LEU A 35 -2.34 -7.97 -7.62
N THR A 36 -3.28 -8.44 -8.42
CA THR A 36 -3.01 -9.11 -9.68
C THR A 36 -4.00 -8.60 -10.71
N ASP A 37 -3.48 -8.23 -11.86
CA ASP A 37 -4.29 -7.72 -12.96
C ASP A 37 -5.09 -8.83 -13.67
N HIS A 38 -6.08 -8.40 -14.47
CA HIS A 38 -6.76 -9.17 -15.49
C HIS A 38 -6.56 -8.56 -16.90
N ILE A 39 -5.32 -8.27 -17.33
CA ILE A 39 -4.93 -7.80 -18.69
C ILE A 39 -5.99 -6.88 -19.30
N SER A 40 -6.08 -5.68 -18.74
CA SER A 40 -6.85 -4.59 -19.31
C SER A 40 -5.93 -3.76 -20.21
N ILE A 41 -6.26 -3.62 -21.49
CA ILE A 41 -5.51 -2.78 -22.45
C ILE A 41 -5.76 -1.28 -22.15
N ASP A 42 -6.58 -0.95 -21.15
CA ASP A 42 -6.94 0.42 -20.80
C ASP A 42 -6.01 0.98 -19.71
N MET A 43 -5.44 2.14 -19.99
CA MET A 43 -4.39 2.81 -19.20
C MET A 43 -4.94 3.50 -17.92
N HIS A 44 -6.14 3.11 -17.48
CA HIS A 44 -6.93 3.81 -16.47
C HIS A 44 -7.36 2.92 -15.29
N ASP A 45 -6.84 1.69 -15.22
CA ASP A 45 -7.15 0.74 -14.15
C ASP A 45 -6.34 1.10 -12.90
N HIS A 46 -6.87 2.04 -12.11
CA HIS A 46 -6.23 2.49 -10.89
C HIS A 46 -6.82 1.79 -9.67
N MET A 47 -5.98 0.98 -9.01
CA MET A 47 -6.27 0.50 -7.66
C MET A 47 -5.86 1.56 -6.63
N SER A 48 -6.72 1.79 -5.64
CA SER A 48 -6.43 2.74 -4.55
C SER A 48 -6.58 2.08 -3.19
N ILE A 49 -5.60 2.34 -2.32
CA ILE A 49 -5.62 1.86 -0.94
C ILE A 49 -5.39 3.06 -0.03
N ASP A 50 -6.36 3.34 0.82
CA ASP A 50 -6.26 4.28 1.93
C ASP A 50 -6.28 3.52 3.26
N THR A 51 -5.32 3.82 4.14
CA THR A 51 -5.18 3.15 5.43
C THR A 51 -4.83 4.14 6.53
N HIS A 52 -5.73 4.28 7.49
CA HIS A 52 -5.60 5.19 8.64
C HIS A 52 -5.52 4.42 9.96
N GLY A 53 -4.46 4.64 10.73
CA GLY A 53 -4.35 4.00 12.03
C GLY A 53 -3.19 4.41 12.93
N ARG A 54 -3.15 3.90 14.16
CA ARG A 54 -2.02 4.22 15.06
C ARG A 54 -0.80 3.36 14.76
N GLN A 55 -1.02 2.06 14.56
CA GLN A 55 0.02 1.09 14.23
C GLN A 55 -0.44 0.35 12.98
N ILE A 56 0.34 0.46 11.92
CA ILE A 56 0.05 -0.12 10.61
C ILE A 56 1.23 -1.01 10.24
N ASN A 57 0.92 -2.26 9.92
CA ASN A 57 1.85 -3.18 9.27
C ASN A 57 1.19 -3.69 8.00
N THR A 58 1.70 -3.29 6.84
CA THR A 58 1.11 -3.70 5.57
C THR A 58 2.13 -4.40 4.69
N GLN A 59 1.71 -5.50 4.08
CA GLN A 59 2.46 -6.17 3.03
C GLN A 59 1.69 -6.04 1.73
N PHE A 60 2.40 -5.57 0.70
CA PHE A 60 1.89 -5.38 -0.64
C PHE A 60 2.69 -6.27 -1.59
N LEU A 61 1.99 -7.13 -2.32
CA LEU A 61 2.50 -7.85 -3.47
C LEU A 61 1.76 -7.35 -4.71
N LEU A 62 2.45 -6.57 -5.53
CA LEU A 62 1.84 -5.74 -6.56
C LEU A 62 2.44 -6.04 -7.93
N THR A 63 1.56 -6.25 -8.91
CA THR A 63 1.97 -6.47 -10.30
C THR A 63 1.50 -5.40 -11.28
N ASP A 64 0.92 -4.30 -10.79
CA ASP A 64 0.24 -3.30 -11.61
C ASP A 64 0.21 -1.91 -10.93
N HIS A 65 -0.29 -0.90 -11.65
CA HIS A 65 -0.40 0.50 -11.27
C HIS A 65 -1.26 0.72 -10.03
N MET A 66 -0.69 1.44 -9.05
CA MET A 66 -1.38 1.69 -7.80
C MET A 66 -1.11 3.05 -7.18
N SER A 67 -2.14 3.57 -6.52
CA SER A 67 -2.03 4.66 -5.55
C SER A 67 -2.23 4.14 -4.13
N ILE A 68 -1.27 4.41 -3.25
CA ILE A 68 -1.31 4.03 -1.84
C ILE A 68 -1.16 5.28 -0.99
N ASP A 69 -2.16 5.52 -0.14
CA ASP A 69 -2.08 6.50 0.93
C ASP A 69 -2.12 5.77 2.29
N THR A 70 -1.20 6.13 3.19
CA THR A 70 -1.12 5.50 4.51
C THR A 70 -0.80 6.53 5.57
N HIS A 71 -1.71 6.69 6.52
CA HIS A 71 -1.59 7.64 7.62
C HIS A 71 -1.55 6.94 8.97
N GLY A 72 -0.51 7.22 9.75
CA GLY A 72 -0.42 6.65 11.07
C GLY A 72 0.78 7.03 11.91
N ARG A 73 0.78 6.61 13.17
CA ARG A 73 1.89 6.98 14.08
C ARG A 73 3.13 6.13 13.84
N GLN A 74 2.93 4.82 13.71
CA GLN A 74 3.97 3.84 13.42
C GLN A 74 3.52 3.02 12.21
N ILE A 75 4.28 3.12 11.12
CA ILE A 75 3.98 2.48 9.85
C ILE A 75 5.16 1.60 9.47
N LYS A 76 4.85 0.36 9.13
CA LYS A 76 5.79 -0.56 8.50
C LYS A 76 5.14 -1.12 7.25
N ASN A 77 5.60 -0.71 6.09
CA ASN A 77 5.15 -1.26 4.84
C ASN A 77 6.26 -2.09 4.18
N GLN A 78 5.87 -3.19 3.56
CA GLN A 78 6.72 -4.01 2.72
C GLN A 78 6.08 -4.11 1.35
N PHE A 79 6.87 -3.80 0.34
CA PHE A 79 6.44 -3.76 -1.05
C PHE A 79 7.30 -4.73 -1.86
N LEU A 80 6.64 -5.64 -2.56
CA LEU A 80 7.22 -6.42 -3.65
C LEU A 80 6.52 -5.98 -4.93
N LEU A 81 7.28 -5.34 -5.82
CA LEU A 81 6.75 -4.55 -6.93
C LEU A 81 7.29 -5.03 -8.28
N THR A 82 6.39 -5.17 -9.25
CA THR A 82 6.76 -5.43 -10.65
C THR A 82 6.32 -4.36 -11.64
N ASP A 83 5.70 -3.27 -11.19
CA ASP A 83 5.20 -2.19 -12.05
C ASP A 83 5.13 -0.83 -11.30
N HIS A 84 4.62 0.21 -11.98
CA HIS A 84 4.50 1.61 -11.56
C HIS A 84 3.67 1.84 -10.28
N MET A 85 4.12 2.80 -9.47
CA MET A 85 3.57 3.04 -8.12
C MET A 85 3.62 4.51 -7.70
N ALA A 86 2.51 4.99 -7.12
CA ALA A 86 2.44 6.26 -6.39
C ALA A 86 2.15 5.99 -4.90
N ILE A 87 3.10 6.36 -4.03
CA ILE A 87 3.01 6.10 -2.59
C ILE A 87 3.12 7.42 -1.83
N ASP A 88 2.12 7.69 -1.00
CA ASP A 88 2.17 8.74 0.02
C ASP A 88 2.03 8.10 1.40
N THR A 89 3.00 8.33 2.28
CA THR A 89 3.00 7.79 3.63
C THR A 89 3.26 8.91 4.63
N HIS A 90 2.33 9.06 5.58
CA HIS A 90 2.38 10.10 6.61
C HIS A 90 2.45 9.48 7.99
N GLY A 91 3.53 9.77 8.71
CA GLY A 91 3.64 9.27 10.07
C GLY A 91 4.84 9.73 10.86
N ARG A 92 4.83 9.44 12.17
CA ARG A 92 5.99 9.79 13.01
C ARG A 92 7.17 8.88 12.73
N GLN A 93 6.90 7.57 12.65
CA GLN A 93 7.87 6.53 12.35
C GLN A 93 7.36 5.75 11.14
N ILE A 94 8.05 5.91 10.01
CA ILE A 94 7.82 5.16 8.78
C ILE A 94 9.01 4.25 8.54
N LYS A 95 8.72 2.98 8.24
CA LYS A 95 9.68 2.04 7.69
C LYS A 95 9.06 1.39 6.46
N ASN A 96 9.37 1.93 5.30
CA ASN A 96 9.01 1.31 4.04
C ASN A 96 10.21 0.49 3.52
N GLN A 97 9.91 -0.74 3.08
CA GLN A 97 10.89 -1.63 2.46
C GLN A 97 10.40 -1.99 1.06
N PHE A 98 11.26 -1.80 0.08
CA PHE A 98 10.96 -2.07 -1.32
C PHE A 98 11.87 -3.15 -1.87
N LEU A 99 11.26 -4.12 -2.52
CA LEU A 99 11.91 -5.03 -3.45
C LEU A 99 11.33 -4.77 -4.84
N LEU A 100 12.16 -4.17 -5.70
CA LEU A 100 11.75 -3.68 -7.02
C LEU A 100 12.30 -4.58 -8.12
N THR A 101 11.42 -5.02 -9.03
CA THR A 101 11.84 -5.51 -10.35
C THR A 101 11.65 -4.47 -11.46
N ASP A 102 10.98 -3.35 -11.16
CA ASP A 102 10.83 -2.18 -12.03
C ASP A 102 11.04 -0.87 -11.25
N HIS A 103 10.16 0.14 -11.34
CA HIS A 103 10.35 1.47 -10.74
C HIS A 103 9.14 2.00 -9.98
N ILE A 104 9.39 3.00 -9.12
CA ILE A 104 8.37 3.76 -8.39
C ILE A 104 8.26 5.15 -9.03
N ASP A 105 7.05 5.58 -9.40
CA ASP A 105 6.82 6.88 -10.04
C ASP A 105 6.96 8.03 -9.05
N THR A 106 6.36 7.88 -7.88
CA THR A 106 6.36 8.90 -6.85
C THR A 106 6.32 8.24 -5.49
N MET A 107 7.22 8.67 -4.61
CA MET A 107 7.19 8.29 -3.21
C MET A 107 7.41 9.50 -2.32
N VAL A 108 6.46 9.72 -1.42
CA VAL A 108 6.53 10.79 -0.44
C VAL A 108 6.39 10.21 0.96
N ASP A 109 7.50 10.20 1.70
CA ASP A 109 7.49 9.85 3.12
C ASP A 109 7.56 11.11 3.97
N ARG A 110 6.50 11.39 4.72
CA ARG A 110 6.46 12.51 5.66
C ARG A 110 6.70 12.00 7.07
N SER A 111 7.96 11.66 7.38
CA SER A 111 8.37 11.21 8.71
C SER A 111 9.76 11.65 9.17
N THR A 112 10.09 11.27 10.41
CA THR A 112 11.42 11.47 11.02
C THR A 112 12.38 10.29 10.79
N THR A 113 11.98 9.25 10.04
CA THR A 113 12.78 8.02 9.85
C THR A 113 12.91 7.67 8.36
N SER A 114 13.94 6.88 8.01
CA SER A 114 14.34 6.60 6.62
C SER A 114 13.74 5.30 6.04
N SER A 115 13.45 5.32 4.75
CA SER A 115 13.08 4.14 3.93
C SER A 115 14.29 3.49 3.27
N SER A 116 14.17 2.19 2.97
CA SER A 116 15.24 1.39 2.36
C SER A 116 14.78 0.74 1.06
N TYR A 117 15.59 0.85 0.02
CA TYR A 117 15.31 0.31 -1.31
C TYR A 117 16.32 -0.78 -1.65
N GLN A 118 15.82 -1.91 -2.15
CA GLN A 118 16.62 -2.95 -2.78
C GLN A 118 16.05 -3.24 -4.17
N SER A 119 16.92 -3.17 -5.18
CA SER A 119 16.62 -3.56 -6.56
C SER A 119 17.40 -4.84 -6.85
N THR A 120 16.74 -5.80 -7.51
CA THR A 120 17.32 -7.09 -7.91
C THR A 120 17.44 -7.21 -9.41
#